data_AF-A0A409V6U3-F1
#
_entry.id   AF-A0A409V6U3-F1
#
_cell.length_a   1.000
_cell.length_b   1.000
_cell.length_c   1.000
_cell.angle_alpha   90.00
_cell.angle_beta   90.00
_cell.angle_gamma   90.00
#
_symmetry.space_group_name_H-M   'P 1'
#
loop_
_entity.id
_entity.type
_entity.pdbx_description
1 polymer ?
#
loop_
_entity_poly.entity_id
_entity_poly.type
_entity_poly.pdbx_seq_one_letter_code
_entity_poly.pdbx_strand_id
1 'polypeptide(L)' 'MVYHNEMKFSTTDQDNDKSSGKCVDNYGPWWHKSCCHSGLNRAFKSNLYWGSFKNSVAKTSSMMIRKL' A
#
# COMPACT_ATOMS: atom_id res chain seq x y z
N MET A 1 1.06 3.52 -10.63
CA MET A 1 0.95 2.19 -9.99
C MET A 1 2.11 1.24 -10.31
N VAL A 2 3.12 1.62 -11.11
CA VAL A 2 4.26 0.74 -11.51
C VAL A 2 5.23 0.46 -10.36
N TYR A 3 5.28 1.33 -9.34
CA TYR A 3 6.23 1.23 -8.21
C TYR A 3 6.11 -0.07 -7.39
N HIS A 4 4.90 -0.64 -7.33
CA HIS A 4 4.60 -1.85 -6.56
C HIS A 4 4.66 -3.13 -7.41
N ASN A 5 4.96 -3.01 -8.71
CA ASN A 5 4.94 -4.16 -9.60
C ASN A 5 5.99 -5.19 -9.17
N GLU A 6 5.63 -6.48 -9.25
CA GLU A 6 6.47 -7.62 -8.84
C GLU A 6 6.85 -7.66 -7.35
N MET A 7 6.23 -6.83 -6.51
CA MET A 7 6.45 -6.90 -5.07
C MET A 7 5.66 -8.03 -4.44
N LYS A 8 6.27 -8.66 -3.43
CA LYS A 8 5.62 -9.66 -2.60
C LYS A 8 4.71 -8.97 -1.59
N PHE A 9 3.68 -9.69 -1.16
CA PHE A 9 2.77 -9.17 -0.15
C PHE A 9 3.41 -9.23 1.23
N SER A 10 3.38 -8.12 1.98
CA SER A 10 3.92 -8.04 3.34
C SER A 10 2.78 -7.94 4.37
N THR A 11 2.95 -8.61 5.50
CA THR A 11 2.04 -8.62 6.66
C THR A 11 2.83 -8.39 7.96
N THR A 12 2.15 -8.20 9.09
CA THR A 12 2.79 -7.95 10.40
C THR A 12 3.72 -9.09 10.84
N ASP A 13 3.37 -10.30 10.46
CA ASP A 13 4.09 -11.55 10.72
C ASP A 13 5.10 -11.90 9.63
N GLN A 14 4.98 -11.35 8.41
CA GLN A 14 5.89 -11.61 7.29
C GLN A 14 6.30 -10.32 6.56
N ASP A 15 7.51 -9.84 6.85
CA ASP A 15 8.07 -8.69 6.16
C ASP A 15 8.80 -9.12 4.87
N ASN A 16 8.21 -8.75 3.73
CA ASN A 16 8.74 -9.01 2.39
C ASN A 16 9.12 -7.71 1.64
N ASP A 17 9.19 -6.59 2.36
CA ASP A 17 9.56 -5.31 1.77
C ASP A 17 11.09 -5.14 1.67
N LYS A 18 11.53 -4.10 0.96
CA LYS A 18 12.95 -3.75 0.75
C LYS A 18 13.39 -2.55 1.59
N SER A 19 12.60 -2.15 2.58
CA SER A 19 12.92 -1.09 3.53
C SER A 19 13.87 -1.61 4.62
N SER A 20 14.56 -0.69 5.31
CA SER A 20 15.38 -1.04 6.47
C SER A 20 14.56 -1.36 7.74
N GLY A 21 13.23 -1.16 7.68
CA GLY A 21 12.30 -1.49 8.76
C GLY A 21 10.91 -1.77 8.22
N LYS A 22 10.05 -2.36 9.05
CA LYS A 22 8.76 -2.92 8.65
C LYS A 22 7.76 -1.85 8.23
N CYS A 23 7.44 -1.76 6.93
CA CYS A 23 6.47 -0.78 6.45
C CYS A 23 5.04 -1.09 6.90
N VAL A 24 4.74 -2.37 7.15
CA VAL A 24 3.42 -2.80 7.58
C VAL A 24 2.98 -2.14 8.90
N ASP A 25 3.92 -1.80 9.78
CA ASP A 25 3.62 -1.20 11.09
C ASP A 25 3.02 0.21 10.96
N ASN A 26 3.35 0.92 9.87
CA ASN A 26 2.94 2.30 9.63
C ASN A 26 1.89 2.45 8.52
N TYR A 27 1.78 1.44 7.65
CA TYR A 27 0.97 1.51 6.42
C TYR A 27 0.00 0.34 6.26
N GLY A 28 0.03 -0.67 7.13
CA GLY A 28 -0.81 -1.87 7.01
C GLY A 28 -0.38 -2.81 5.87
N PRO A 29 -1.04 -3.97 5.72
CA PRO A 29 -0.63 -5.00 4.76
C PRO A 29 -0.74 -4.56 3.30
N TRP A 30 0.35 -4.70 2.53
CA TRP A 30 0.41 -4.29 1.13
C TRP A 30 1.59 -4.92 0.37
N TRP A 31 1.63 -4.74 -0.94
CA TRP A 31 2.79 -5.03 -1.79
C TRP A 31 3.85 -3.92 -1.68
N HIS A 32 4.49 -3.80 -0.51
CA HIS A 32 5.48 -2.75 -0.25
C HIS A 32 6.79 -2.96 -1.02
N LYS A 33 7.42 -1.86 -1.46
CA LYS A 33 8.81 -1.86 -1.98
C LYS A 33 9.73 -1.22 -0.94
N SER A 34 9.86 0.10 -0.94
CA SER A 34 10.39 0.87 0.21
C SER A 34 9.20 1.60 0.82
N CYS A 35 8.33 0.84 1.49
CA CYS A 35 7.01 1.25 1.95
C CYS A 35 6.02 1.59 0.82
N CYS A 36 5.28 2.70 0.93
CA CYS A 36 4.20 3.05 0.01
C CYS A 36 4.34 4.45 -0.56
N HIS A 37 4.10 4.57 -1.86
CA HIS A 37 3.64 5.81 -2.49
C HIS A 37 2.12 5.79 -2.74
N SER A 38 1.48 4.63 -2.55
CA SER A 38 0.03 4.46 -2.63
C SER A 38 -0.37 3.27 -1.76
N GLY A 39 -1.39 3.43 -0.90
CA GLY A 39 -1.83 2.40 0.04
C GLY A 39 -3.34 2.43 0.20
N LEU A 40 -4.03 1.51 -0.49
CA LEU A 40 -5.49 1.39 -0.43
C LEU A 40 -5.97 0.50 0.72
N ASN A 41 -5.07 -0.27 1.35
CA ASN A 41 -5.33 -1.04 2.57
C ASN A 41 -4.76 -0.35 3.81
N ARG A 42 -4.49 0.95 3.74
CA ARG A 42 -3.89 1.67 4.85
C ARG A 42 -4.88 1.70 6.01
N ALA A 43 -4.43 1.25 7.20
CA ALA A 43 -5.28 1.19 8.39
C ALA A 43 -5.85 2.58 8.72
N PHE A 44 -7.12 2.64 9.17
CA PHE A 44 -7.92 3.85 9.44
C PHE A 44 -7.20 4.99 10.20
N LYS A 45 -6.18 4.69 11.02
CA LYS A 45 -5.35 5.69 11.71
C LYS A 45 -4.51 6.55 10.76
N SER A 46 -4.38 6.12 9.51
CA SER A 46 -3.44 6.64 8.57
C SER A 46 -4.10 6.59 7.20
N ASN A 47 -4.59 7.76 6.81
CA ASN A 47 -5.37 8.05 5.61
C ASN A 47 -4.97 7.26 4.35
N LEU A 48 -5.97 6.74 3.62
CA LEU A 48 -5.81 6.13 2.30
C LEU A 48 -5.08 7.10 1.37
N TYR A 49 -3.85 6.75 1.00
CA TYR A 49 -2.97 7.65 0.25
C TYR A 49 -2.82 7.17 -1.18
N TRP A 50 -3.04 8.07 -2.14
CA TRP A 50 -2.78 7.85 -3.55
C TRP A 50 -1.95 9.01 -4.10
N GLY A 51 -0.62 8.88 -4.09
CA GLY A 51 0.28 9.99 -4.43
C GLY A 51 0.06 10.60 -5.83
N SER A 52 -0.50 9.84 -6.78
CA SER A 52 -0.80 10.35 -8.12
C SER A 52 -2.14 11.07 -8.25
N PHE A 53 -2.98 11.11 -7.21
CA PHE A 53 -4.31 11.75 -7.24
C PHE A 53 -4.39 12.80 -6.13
N LYS A 54 -4.12 14.06 -6.52
CA LYS A 54 -4.29 15.27 -5.70
C LYS A 54 -3.67 15.25 -4.29
N ASN A 55 -2.63 14.46 -4.03
CA ASN A 55 -2.09 14.27 -2.65
C ASN A 55 -3.21 14.04 -1.61
N SER A 56 -4.31 13.43 -2.02
CA SER A 56 -5.57 13.47 -1.28
C SER A 56 -5.82 12.15 -0.57
N VAL A 57 -6.36 12.28 0.63
CA VAL A 57 -6.90 11.18 1.40
C VAL A 57 -8.18 10.71 0.72
N ALA A 58 -8.22 9.47 0.26
CA ALA A 58 -9.48 8.89 -0.21
C ALA A 58 -10.39 8.58 1.00
N LYS A 59 -11.68 8.91 0.91
CA LYS A 59 -12.67 8.55 1.95
C LYS A 59 -13.07 7.08 1.87
N THR A 60 -13.06 6.52 0.67
CA THR A 60 -13.41 5.14 0.37
C THR A 60 -12.52 4.64 -0.76
N SER A 61 -12.30 3.33 -0.81
CA SER A 61 -11.54 2.68 -1.88
C SER A 61 -12.19 1.34 -2.23
N SER A 62 -12.28 1.05 -3.54
CA SER A 62 -12.75 -0.23 -4.05
C SER A 62 -11.78 -0.73 -5.11
N MET A 63 -11.28 -1.96 -4.96
CA MET A 63 -10.45 -2.64 -5.95
C MET A 63 -11.30 -3.68 -6.68
N MET A 64 -11.38 -3.57 -8.01
CA MET A 64 -12.21 -4.44 -8.85
C MET A 64 -11.37 -4.96 -10.03
N ILE A 65 -11.57 -6.22 -10.39
CA ILE A 65 -11.01 -6.83 -11.60
C ILE A 65 -12.15 -7.08 -12.60
N ARG A 66 -11.89 -6.85 -13.89
CA ARG A 66 -12.81 -7.19 -14.98
C ARG A 66 -12.11 -8.16 -15.91
N LYS A 67 -12.81 -9.22 -16.33
CA LYS A 67 -12.33 -10.13 -17.38
C LYS A 67 -12.12 -9.33 -18.67
N LEU A 68 -10.96 -9.52 -19.31
CA LEU A 68 -10.65 -8.94 -20.61
C LEU A 68 -11.60 -9.51 -21.68
#